data_AF-A0A0V0GUA8-F1
#
_entry.id   AF-A0A0V0GUA8-F1
#
_cell.length_a   1.000
_cell.length_b   1.000
_cell.length_c   1.000
_cell.angle_alpha   90.00
_cell.angle_beta   90.00
_cell.angle_gamma   90.00
#
_symmetry.space_group_name_H-M   'P 1'
#
loop_
_entity.id
_entity.type
_entity.pdbx_description
1 polymer ?
#
loop_
_entity_poly.entity_id
_entity_poly.type
_entity_poly.pdbx_seq_one_letter_code
_entity_poly.pdbx_strand_id
1 'polypeptide(L)'
;MVLNIARLKKLESLTLEGGFHWEEIEYPCWDVTNVEFRALKYLALHFMRMEEWKASEESFPVLEKLVIRECHYFKEIPTSFADIPTLRLIELFECTDSLVVSAVNIKNEIEENTGCDGLRVRKLYGDGSLKKKEKDATGFLIKRRQKDFSN
;
A
#
# COMPACT_ATOMS: atom_id res chain seq x y z
N MET A 1 12.81 11.56 12.40
CA MET A 1 12.01 11.14 13.59
C MET A 1 11.53 9.68 13.57
N VAL A 2 11.57 8.96 12.44
CA VAL A 2 11.06 7.56 12.35
C VAL A 2 11.93 6.53 13.12
N LEU A 3 13.22 6.80 13.30
CA LEU A 3 14.21 5.87 13.86
C LEU A 3 13.95 5.44 15.32
N ASN A 4 13.31 6.28 16.14
CA ASN A 4 13.09 5.95 17.55
C ASN A 4 11.92 4.97 17.78
N ILE A 5 10.93 4.98 16.88
CA ILE A 5 9.74 4.13 16.99
C ILE A 5 10.08 2.68 16.66
N ALA A 6 10.97 2.45 15.70
CA ALA A 6 11.44 1.10 15.33
C ALA A 6 12.16 0.36 16.47
N ARG A 7 12.73 1.09 17.45
CA ARG A 7 13.40 0.50 18.62
C ARG A 7 12.43 -0.15 19.62
N LEU A 8 11.13 0.07 19.46
CA LEU A 8 10.11 -0.51 20.32
C LEU A 8 9.92 -1.99 19.97
N LYS A 9 10.53 -2.86 20.77
CA LYS A 9 10.54 -4.33 20.57
C LYS A 9 9.16 -5.01 20.57
N LYS A 10 8.09 -4.30 20.92
CA LYS A 10 6.71 -4.81 21.01
C LYS A 10 5.73 -4.03 20.13
N LEU A 11 6.23 -3.23 19.18
CA LEU A 11 5.35 -2.48 18.30
C LEU A 11 4.75 -3.41 17.25
N GLU A 12 3.49 -3.80 17.45
CA GLU A 12 2.77 -4.67 16.53
C GLU A 12 1.97 -3.92 15.47
N SER A 13 1.57 -2.69 15.77
CA SER A 13 0.84 -1.81 14.86
C SER A 13 1.48 -0.43 14.80
N LEU A 14 1.64 0.09 13.59
CA LEU A 14 2.15 1.42 13.32
C LEU A 14 1.23 2.10 12.33
N THR A 15 0.74 3.28 12.69
CA THR A 15 -0.01 4.16 11.79
C THR A 15 0.77 5.45 11.66
N LEU A 16 1.14 5.80 10.42
CA LEU A 16 1.78 7.05 10.08
C LEU A 16 0.74 7.91 9.37
N GLU A 17 0.47 9.07 9.95
CA GLU A 17 -0.41 10.07 9.36
C GLU A 17 0.44 11.26 8.90
N GLY A 18 0.39 11.54 7.61
CA GLY A 18 1.05 12.70 7.03
C GLY A 18 0.35 13.99 7.48
N GLY A 19 1.16 15.01 7.81
CA GLY A 19 0.67 16.34 8.12
C GLY A 19 0.39 17.16 6.85
N PHE A 20 -0.59 18.06 6.92
CA PHE A 20 -0.93 19.01 5.85
C PHE A 20 0.01 20.22 5.81
N HIS A 21 1.33 20.05 5.95
CA HIS A 21 2.22 21.21 5.81
C HIS A 21 2.39 21.53 4.31
N TRP A 22 1.81 22.66 3.90
CA TRP A 22 1.76 23.19 2.53
C TRP A 22 3.03 23.95 2.14
N GLU A 23 3.93 24.16 3.10
CA GLU A 23 5.21 24.83 2.89
C GLU A 23 6.27 23.74 2.72
N GLU A 24 6.88 23.74 1.54
CA GLU A 24 7.93 22.84 1.03
C GLU A 24 7.42 21.66 0.16
N ILE A 25 7.68 21.81 -1.15
CA ILE A 25 7.39 20.86 -2.24
C ILE A 25 8.54 19.84 -2.32
N GLU A 26 9.00 19.31 -1.18
CA GLU A 26 9.85 18.12 -1.18
C GLU A 26 8.96 16.94 -0.80
N TYR A 27 8.67 16.08 -1.78
CA TYR A 27 8.07 14.79 -1.50
C TYR A 27 9.16 13.90 -0.90
N PRO A 28 9.19 13.70 0.43
CA PRO A 28 10.33 13.05 1.06
C PRO A 28 10.35 11.59 0.63
N CYS A 29 11.53 11.07 0.30
CA CYS A 29 11.73 9.63 0.22
C CYS A 29 11.61 9.04 1.63
N TRP A 30 10.69 8.09 1.82
CA TRP A 30 10.62 7.34 3.07
C TRP A 30 11.57 6.16 3.00
N ASP A 31 12.80 6.36 3.47
CA ASP A 31 13.83 5.32 3.52
C ASP A 31 13.90 4.68 4.91
N VAL A 32 13.53 3.41 4.96
CA VAL A 32 13.61 2.55 6.15
C VAL A 32 14.50 1.34 5.92
N THR A 33 15.32 1.33 4.87
CA THR A 33 16.19 0.20 4.51
C THR A 33 17.13 -0.21 5.66
N ASN A 34 17.57 0.75 6.47
CA ASN A 34 18.43 0.52 7.64
C ASN A 34 17.65 0.38 8.96
N VAL A 35 16.34 0.15 8.89
CA VAL A 35 15.43 0.18 10.06
C VAL A 35 14.62 -1.09 10.12
N GLU A 36 14.74 -1.82 11.22
CA GLU A 36 14.10 -3.12 11.40
C GLU A 36 12.90 -3.02 12.36
N PHE A 37 11.70 -3.29 11.87
CA PHE A 37 10.47 -3.36 12.65
C PHE A 37 10.11 -4.80 13.02
N ARG A 38 10.86 -5.37 13.98
CA ARG A 38 10.86 -6.80 14.34
C ARG A 38 9.52 -7.44 14.67
N ALA A 39 8.60 -6.67 15.24
CA ALA A 39 7.32 -7.17 15.74
C ALA A 39 6.12 -6.61 14.96
N LEU A 40 6.36 -5.81 13.93
CA LEU A 40 5.31 -5.04 13.28
C LEU A 40 4.51 -5.92 12.32
N LYS A 41 3.24 -6.15 12.68
CA LYS A 41 2.29 -6.94 11.90
C LYS A 41 1.36 -6.06 11.07
N TYR A 42 1.10 -4.83 11.51
CA TYR A 42 0.19 -3.90 10.86
C TYR A 42 0.85 -2.56 10.58
N LEU A 43 0.88 -2.16 9.31
CA LEU A 43 1.35 -0.85 8.89
C LEU A 43 0.23 -0.11 8.15
N ALA A 44 -0.11 1.09 8.62
CA ALA A 44 -1.02 1.99 7.95
C ALA A 44 -0.33 3.32 7.61
N LEU A 45 -0.51 3.75 6.36
CA LEU A 45 0.02 4.99 5.82
C LEU A 45 -1.16 5.85 5.36
N HIS A 46 -1.41 6.95 6.06
CA HIS A 46 -2.52 7.86 5.77
C HIS A 46 -1.97 9.22 5.34
N PHE A 47 -2.48 9.78 4.24
CA PHE A 47 -2.13 11.14 3.78
C PHE A 47 -0.63 11.40 3.62
N MET A 48 0.15 10.35 3.35
CA MET A 48 1.61 10.47 3.22
C MET A 48 1.95 11.18 1.91
N ARG A 49 2.62 12.34 2.00
CA ARG A 49 3.14 13.08 0.85
C ARG A 49 4.55 12.60 0.47
N MET A 50 4.69 11.34 0.11
CA MET A 50 5.97 10.77 -0.35
C MET A 50 5.84 10.27 -1.79
N GLU A 51 6.89 10.43 -2.59
CA GLU A 51 6.96 9.86 -3.94
C GLU A 51 7.59 8.46 -3.93
N GLU A 52 8.66 8.29 -3.14
CA GLU A 52 9.42 7.05 -3.03
C GLU A 52 9.31 6.45 -1.62
N TRP A 53 9.15 5.13 -1.55
CA TRP A 53 9.32 4.35 -0.34
C TRP A 53 10.45 3.35 -0.60
N LYS A 54 11.48 3.36 0.26
CA LYS A 54 12.59 2.40 0.22
C LYS A 54 12.55 1.56 1.49
N ALA A 55 12.40 0.26 1.29
CA ALA A 55 12.41 -0.74 2.35
C ALA A 55 13.06 -2.02 1.84
N SER A 56 13.71 -2.73 2.75
CA SER A 56 14.14 -4.11 2.53
C SER A 56 13.14 -5.10 3.12
N GLU A 57 13.24 -6.35 2.72
CA GLU A 57 12.58 -7.51 3.32
C GLU A 57 12.90 -7.61 4.82
N GLU A 58 14.12 -7.23 5.20
CA GLU A 58 14.57 -7.17 6.60
C GLU A 58 13.92 -6.02 7.38
N SER A 59 13.40 -5.00 6.70
CA SER A 59 12.74 -3.87 7.38
C SER A 59 11.44 -4.30 8.06
N PHE A 60 10.72 -5.28 7.49
CA PHE A 60 9.37 -5.68 7.91
C PHE A 60 9.18 -7.21 7.94
N PRO A 61 9.96 -7.97 8.74
CA PRO A 61 10.04 -9.42 8.62
C PRO A 61 8.73 -10.16 8.97
N VAL A 62 7.85 -9.56 9.77
CA VAL A 62 6.61 -10.19 10.28
C VAL A 62 5.35 -9.42 9.88
N LEU A 63 5.43 -8.58 8.85
CA LEU A 63 4.31 -7.74 8.43
C LEU A 63 3.21 -8.58 7.79
N GLU A 64 2.01 -8.55 8.38
CA GLU A 64 0.85 -9.30 7.91
C GLU A 64 -0.09 -8.46 7.04
N LYS A 65 -0.20 -7.16 7.36
CA LYS A 65 -1.18 -6.26 6.73
C LYS A 65 -0.59 -4.87 6.46
N LEU A 66 -0.74 -4.42 5.22
CA LEU A 66 -0.43 -3.07 4.76
C LEU A 66 -1.71 -2.34 4.37
N VAL A 67 -1.91 -1.13 4.90
CA VAL A 67 -3.00 -0.23 4.55
C VAL A 67 -2.42 1.08 4.05
N ILE A 68 -2.87 1.54 2.88
CA ILE A 68 -2.51 2.84 2.35
C ILE A 68 -3.80 3.60 2.05
N ARG A 69 -3.91 4.82 2.58
CA ARG A 69 -5.10 5.66 2.46
C ARG A 69 -4.72 7.05 2.00
N GLU A 70 -5.36 7.52 0.92
CA GLU A 70 -5.27 8.90 0.45
C GLU A 70 -3.82 9.38 0.18
N CYS A 71 -2.95 8.46 -0.20
CA CYS A 71 -1.54 8.73 -0.57
C CYS A 71 -1.43 8.92 -2.08
N HIS A 72 -1.84 10.08 -2.59
CA HIS A 72 -1.94 10.31 -4.05
C HIS A 72 -0.59 10.50 -4.77
N TYR A 73 0.46 10.90 -4.04
CA TYR A 73 1.79 11.11 -4.60
C TYR A 73 2.64 9.84 -4.60
N PHE A 74 2.20 8.82 -3.88
CA PHE A 74 2.94 7.59 -3.69
C PHE A 74 2.86 6.72 -4.94
N LYS A 75 4.02 6.49 -5.59
CA LYS A 75 4.06 5.86 -6.91
C LYS A 75 3.94 4.35 -6.85
N GLU A 76 4.72 3.70 -5.99
CA GLU A 76 4.89 2.25 -5.96
C GLU A 76 5.29 1.72 -4.59
N ILE A 77 4.79 0.54 -4.23
CA ILE A 77 5.20 -0.24 -3.07
C ILE A 77 6.55 -0.91 -3.38
N PRO A 78 7.51 -0.96 -2.44
CA PRO A 78 8.78 -1.65 -2.64
C PRO A 78 8.58 -3.12 -3.04
N THR A 79 9.32 -3.59 -4.04
CA THR A 79 9.24 -4.99 -4.53
C THR A 79 9.67 -6.00 -3.47
N SER A 80 10.53 -5.61 -2.53
CA SER A 80 10.95 -6.42 -1.37
C SER A 80 9.78 -6.93 -0.51
N PHE A 81 8.57 -6.37 -0.66
CA PHE A 81 7.37 -6.89 -0.03
C PHE A 81 6.93 -8.25 -0.59
N ALA A 82 7.38 -8.62 -1.79
CA ALA A 82 7.17 -9.96 -2.35
C ALA A 82 7.93 -11.04 -1.56
N ASP A 83 9.03 -10.67 -0.90
CA ASP A 83 9.86 -11.59 -0.13
C ASP A 83 9.40 -11.71 1.34
N ILE A 84 8.34 -11.01 1.74
CA ILE A 84 7.80 -11.07 3.11
C ILE A 84 6.78 -12.21 3.20
N PRO A 85 7.12 -13.36 3.81
CA PRO A 85 6.27 -14.56 3.79
C PRO A 85 5.00 -14.42 4.64
N THR A 86 4.97 -13.44 5.54
CA THR A 86 3.85 -13.21 6.47
C THR A 86 2.80 -12.28 5.89
N LEU A 87 3.09 -11.59 4.78
CA LEU A 87 2.23 -10.59 4.19
C LEU A 87 1.02 -11.26 3.53
N ARG A 88 -0.18 -10.95 4.04
CA ARG A 88 -1.45 -11.58 3.63
C ARG A 88 -2.44 -10.59 3.02
N LEU A 89 -2.28 -9.31 3.31
CA LEU A 89 -3.27 -8.31 2.91
C LEU A 89 -2.65 -6.94 2.60
N ILE A 90 -2.97 -6.41 1.41
CA ILE A 90 -2.74 -5.03 1.03
C ILE A 90 -4.10 -4.37 0.76
N GLU A 91 -4.42 -3.31 1.49
CA GLU A 91 -5.62 -2.50 1.28
C GLU A 91 -5.25 -1.08 0.84
N LEU A 92 -5.81 -0.65 -0.27
CA LEU A 92 -5.57 0.66 -0.88
C LEU A 92 -6.88 1.44 -0.89
N PHE A 93 -6.97 2.49 -0.08
CA PHE A 93 -8.13 3.38 0.03
C PHE A 93 -7.85 4.67 -0.72
N GLU A 94 -8.68 4.99 -1.71
CA GLU A 94 -8.58 6.24 -2.50
C GLU A 94 -7.20 6.51 -3.12
N CYS A 95 -6.43 5.44 -3.38
CA CYS A 95 -5.10 5.55 -3.97
C CYS A 95 -5.13 5.58 -5.50
N THR A 96 -4.02 6.05 -6.09
CA THR A 96 -3.79 6.07 -7.54
C THR A 96 -3.85 4.68 -8.16
N ASP A 97 -4.17 4.60 -9.45
CA ASP A 97 -4.16 3.31 -10.17
C ASP A 97 -2.74 2.75 -10.30
N SER A 98 -1.69 3.59 -10.33
CA SER A 98 -0.29 3.14 -10.35
C SER A 98 0.08 2.33 -9.11
N LEU A 99 -0.33 2.81 -7.93
CA LEU A 99 -0.06 2.13 -6.67
C LEU A 99 -0.78 0.78 -6.59
N VAL A 100 -1.98 0.71 -7.18
CA VAL A 100 -2.75 -0.54 -7.29
C VAL A 100 -2.07 -1.54 -8.22
N VAL A 101 -1.53 -1.07 -9.34
CA VAL A 101 -0.74 -1.92 -10.25
C VAL A 101 0.49 -2.46 -9.54
N SER A 102 1.23 -1.62 -8.81
CA SER A 102 2.37 -2.04 -8.00
C SER A 102 1.99 -3.11 -6.96
N ALA A 103 0.89 -2.92 -6.21
CA ALA A 103 0.41 -3.93 -5.26
C ALA A 103 0.03 -5.26 -5.92
N VAL A 104 -0.59 -5.21 -7.10
CA VAL A 104 -0.94 -6.42 -7.88
C VAL A 104 0.33 -7.11 -8.40
N ASN A 105 1.35 -6.36 -8.82
CA ASN A 105 2.61 -6.95 -9.25
C ASN A 105 3.29 -7.72 -8.12
N ILE A 106 3.35 -7.16 -6.91
CA ILE A 106 3.87 -7.87 -5.72
C ILE A 106 3.11 -9.17 -5.47
N LYS A 107 1.78 -9.13 -5.59
CA LYS A 107 0.95 -10.33 -5.48
C LYS A 107 1.33 -11.38 -6.53
N ASN A 108 1.46 -10.99 -7.80
CA ASN A 108 1.81 -11.92 -8.87
C ASN A 108 3.19 -12.53 -8.64
N GLU A 109 4.16 -11.73 -8.18
CA GLU A 109 5.52 -12.20 -7.88
C GLU A 109 5.53 -13.24 -6.74
N ILE A 110 4.73 -13.02 -5.69
CA ILE A 110 4.54 -14.03 -4.63
C ILE A 110 3.93 -15.32 -5.18
N GLU A 111 2.91 -15.21 -6.03
CA GLU A 111 2.25 -16.37 -6.65
C GLU A 111 3.22 -17.15 -7.56
N GLU A 112 4.06 -16.46 -8.33
CA GLU A 112 5.09 -17.07 -9.17
C GLU A 112 6.19 -17.76 -8.35
N ASN A 113 6.61 -17.15 -7.24
CA ASN A 113 7.69 -17.67 -6.40
C ASN A 113 7.24 -18.79 -5.46
N THR A 114 6.01 -18.74 -4.94
CA THR A 114 5.51 -19.67 -3.91
C THR A 114 4.43 -20.64 -4.41
N GLY A 115 3.86 -20.39 -5.60
CA GLY A 115 2.73 -21.14 -6.14
C GLY A 115 1.42 -20.97 -5.35
N CYS A 116 1.35 -20.01 -4.43
CA CYS A 116 0.23 -19.84 -3.50
C CYS A 116 -0.43 -18.45 -3.63
N ASP A 117 -1.77 -18.40 -3.75
CA ASP A 117 -2.58 -17.17 -3.64
C ASP A 117 -2.73 -16.75 -2.16
N GLY A 118 -1.59 -16.49 -1.50
CA GLY A 118 -1.53 -16.11 -0.10
C GLY A 118 -1.84 -14.63 0.14
N LEU A 119 -1.50 -13.76 -0.82
CA LEU A 119 -1.64 -12.32 -0.70
C LEU A 119 -2.95 -11.83 -1.33
N ARG A 120 -3.76 -11.12 -0.54
CA ARG A 120 -4.98 -10.44 -1.02
C ARG A 120 -4.73 -8.97 -1.22
N VAL A 121 -5.04 -8.44 -2.41
CA VAL A 121 -4.98 -7.01 -2.73
C VAL A 121 -6.39 -6.46 -2.92
N ARG A 122 -6.74 -5.38 -2.21
CA ARG A 122 -8.06 -4.74 -2.29
C ARG A 122 -7.93 -3.25 -2.57
N LYS A 123 -8.70 -2.77 -3.54
CA LYS A 123 -8.91 -1.34 -3.79
C LYS A 123 -10.29 -0.92 -3.29
N LEU A 124 -10.30 0.07 -2.39
CA LEU A 124 -11.49 0.57 -1.70
C LEU A 124 -11.66 2.07 -1.97
N TYR A 125 -12.91 2.51 -2.01
CA TYR A 125 -13.31 3.92 -2.19
C TYR A 125 -14.08 4.40 -0.95
N GLY A 126 -14.28 5.71 -0.76
CA GLY A 126 -14.81 6.34 0.47
C GLY A 126 -16.16 5.82 1.00
N ASP A 127 -16.90 5.01 0.26
CA ASP A 127 -18.13 4.32 0.68
C ASP A 127 -17.89 2.86 1.13
N GLY A 128 -16.64 2.38 1.13
CA GLY A 128 -16.27 0.98 1.39
C GLY A 128 -16.45 0.03 0.20
N SER A 129 -16.83 0.54 -0.98
CA SER A 129 -17.09 -0.29 -2.16
C SER A 129 -15.80 -0.76 -2.85
N LEU A 130 -15.81 -2.01 -3.31
CA LEU A 130 -14.81 -2.56 -4.24
C LEU A 130 -15.15 -2.11 -5.66
N LYS A 131 -14.16 -1.69 -6.47
CA LYS A 131 -14.38 -1.52 -7.92
C LYS A 131 -14.74 -2.88 -8.52
N LYS A 132 -16.00 -3.10 -8.89
CA LYS A 132 -16.38 -4.22 -9.75
C LYS A 132 -15.71 -4.02 -11.10
N LYS A 133 -14.73 -4.85 -11.43
CA LYS A 133 -14.28 -5.00 -12.83
C LYS A 133 -15.40 -5.74 -13.58
N GLU A 134 -16.28 -5.01 -14.24
CA GLU A 134 -17.17 -5.59 -15.25
C GLU A 134 -16.36 -5.62 -16.55
N LYS A 135 -15.85 -6.81 -16.92
CA LYS A 135 -15.26 -7.03 -18.24
C LYS A 135 -16.40 -7.22 -19.23
N ASP A 136 -16.39 -6.52 -20.35
CA ASP A 136 -17.26 -6.91 -21.46
C ASP A 136 -16.76 -8.23 -22.09
N ALA A 137 -17.61 -8.87 -22.90
CA ALA A 137 -17.31 -10.15 -23.55
C ALA A 137 -16.09 -10.10 -24.51
N THR A 138 -15.51 -8.92 -24.72
CA THR A 138 -14.38 -8.63 -25.61
C THR A 138 -13.10 -8.21 -24.86
N GLY A 139 -13.12 -8.13 -23.53
CA GLY A 139 -11.93 -7.87 -22.72
C GLY A 139 -11.50 -6.40 -22.64
N PHE A 140 -12.30 -5.45 -23.13
CA PHE A 140 -12.00 -4.02 -23.00
C PHE A 140 -12.57 -3.41 -21.71
N LEU A 141 -11.85 -2.43 -21.15
CA LEU A 141 -12.23 -1.73 -19.91
C LEU A 141 -13.33 -0.70 -20.20
N ILE A 142 -14.58 -0.99 -19.85
CA ILE A 142 -15.66 0.01 -19.90
C ILE A 142 -15.59 0.91 -18.66
N LYS A 143 -15.17 2.17 -18.83
CA LYS A 143 -15.36 3.22 -17.81
C LYS A 143 -16.82 3.67 -17.84
N ARG A 144 -17.71 3.09 -17.01
CA ARG A 144 -19.02 3.71 -16.79
C ARG A 144 -18.82 5.00 -15.98
N ARG A 145 -19.12 6.13 -16.60
CA ARG A 145 -19.28 7.43 -15.94
C ARG A 145 -20.69 7.45 -15.37
N GLN A 146 -20.84 7.21 -14.08
CA GLN A 146 -22.14 7.45 -13.43
C GLN A 146 -22.28 8.96 -13.27
N LYS A 147 -23.07 9.57 -14.15
CA LYS A 147 -23.51 10.96 -14.02
C LYS A 147 -24.88 10.87 -13.35
N ASP A 148 -24.89 10.82 -12.03
CA ASP A 148 -26.15 10.86 -11.29
C ASP A 148 -26.74 12.27 -11.50
N PHE A 149 -27.80 12.32 -12.30
CA PHE A 149 -28.74 13.43 -12.26
C PHE A 149 -29.41 13.40 -10.88
N SER A 150 -29.43 14.55 -10.20
CA SER A 150 -30.40 14.80 -9.14
C SER A 150 -31.08 16.13 -9.42
N ASN A 151 -32.33 15.96 -9.85
CA ASN A 151 -33.46 16.89 -9.99
C ASN A 151 -33.38 18.03 -11.00
#